data_AF-A0A8X6UJP8-F1
#
_entry.id   AF-A0A8X6UJP8-F1
#
_cell.length_a   1.000
_cell.length_b   1.000
_cell.length_c   1.000
_cell.angle_alpha   90.00
_cell.angle_beta   90.00
_cell.angle_gamma   90.00
#
_symmetry.space_group_name_H-M   'P 1'
#
loop_
_entity.id
_entity.type
_entity.pdbx_description
1 polymer ?
#
loop_
_entity_poly.entity_id
_entity_poly.type
_entity_poly.pdbx_seq_one_letter_code
_entity_poly.pdbx_strand_id
1 'polypeptide(L)'
;LNFPSSQIEDIKIAYDYNYLISLNNKLITAADNLDICKFIKAHKQREVMVLESGFLGQIFFFCCSFKKICGSKLYEAEVNKYKTAIAEELNRLPKKILPIAFVTFKNERDAIMYV
;
A
#
# COMPACT_ATOMS: atom_id res chain seq x y z
N LEU A 1 -10.03 39.09 1.06
CA LEU A 1 -9.10 38.73 -0.04
C LEU A 1 -9.90 37.95 -1.07
N ASN A 2 -10.40 38.61 -2.10
CA ASN A 2 -11.09 37.95 -3.21
C ASN A 2 -10.01 37.53 -4.23
N PHE A 3 -9.69 36.24 -4.28
CA PHE A 3 -8.88 35.68 -5.36
C PHE A 3 -9.66 35.81 -6.67
N PRO A 4 -9.08 36.36 -7.76
CA PRO A 4 -9.81 36.49 -9.02
C PRO A 4 -9.99 35.11 -9.64
N SER A 5 -11.21 34.57 -9.49
CA SER A 5 -11.60 33.26 -10.01
C SER A 5 -11.56 33.16 -11.55
N SER A 6 -11.50 34.29 -12.27
CA SER A 6 -11.50 34.34 -13.74
C SER A 6 -10.24 33.76 -14.39
N GLN A 7 -9.13 33.70 -13.64
CA GLN A 7 -7.81 33.27 -14.11
C GLN A 7 -7.45 31.82 -13.72
N ILE A 8 -8.20 31.23 -12.79
CA ILE A 8 -8.00 29.85 -12.35
C ILE A 8 -8.65 28.91 -13.38
N GLU A 9 -7.88 27.90 -13.80
CA GLU A 9 -8.33 26.85 -14.70
C GLU A 9 -8.80 25.62 -13.91
N ASP A 10 -8.04 25.18 -12.91
CA ASP A 10 -8.32 23.98 -12.13
C ASP A 10 -7.83 24.10 -10.69
N ILE A 11 -8.50 23.40 -9.77
CA ILE A 11 -8.10 23.28 -8.36
C ILE A 11 -8.20 21.81 -7.97
N LYS A 12 -7.06 21.19 -7.67
CA LYS A 12 -6.99 19.81 -7.17
C LYS A 12 -6.59 19.79 -5.70
N ILE A 13 -7.49 19.29 -4.85
CA ILE A 13 -7.23 19.11 -3.42
C ILE A 13 -6.24 17.96 -3.23
N ALA A 14 -5.25 18.16 -2.37
CA ALA A 14 -4.32 17.11 -1.98
C ALA A 14 -4.94 16.19 -0.91
N TYR A 15 -4.69 14.88 -1.02
CA TYR A 15 -5.11 13.88 -0.03
C TYR A 15 -3.89 13.19 0.58
N ASP A 16 -4.03 12.66 1.80
CA ASP A 16 -3.00 11.85 2.44
C ASP A 16 -3.02 10.42 1.89
N TYR A 17 -2.08 10.14 0.98
CA TYR A 17 -1.89 8.84 0.36
C TYR A 17 -0.94 7.91 1.12
N ASN A 18 -0.32 8.34 2.23
CA ASN A 18 0.76 7.58 2.87
C ASN A 18 0.34 6.16 3.25
N TYR A 19 -0.85 6.02 3.83
CA TYR A 19 -1.36 4.71 4.22
C TYR A 19 -1.70 3.85 2.99
N LEU A 20 -2.28 4.43 1.94
CA LEU A 20 -2.56 3.71 0.69
C LEU A 20 -1.28 3.21 0.02
N ILE A 21 -0.23 4.04 -0.02
CA ILE A 21 1.10 3.66 -0.52
C ILE A 21 1.67 2.50 0.31
N SER A 22 1.57 2.57 1.63
CA SER A 22 2.01 1.50 2.52
C SER A 22 1.29 0.18 2.24
N LEU A 23 -0.04 0.21 2.05
CA LEU A 23 -0.83 -0.97 1.69
C LEU A 23 -0.43 -1.53 0.33
N ASN A 24 -0.22 -0.66 -0.67
CA ASN A 24 0.19 -1.08 -2.01
C ASN A 24 1.58 -1.75 -2.00
N ASN A 25 2.54 -1.19 -1.26
CA ASN A 25 3.87 -1.81 -1.12
C ASN A 25 3.78 -3.19 -0.48
N LYS A 26 2.94 -3.35 0.55
CA LYS A 26 2.69 -4.66 1.18
C LYS A 26 2.03 -5.66 0.22
N LEU A 27 1.10 -5.20 -0.61
CA LEU A 27 0.48 -6.02 -1.65
C LEU A 27 1.51 -6.52 -2.66
N ILE A 28 2.37 -5.63 -3.17
CA ILE A 28 3.45 -5.99 -4.11
C ILE A 28 4.34 -7.05 -3.48
N THR A 29 4.83 -6.82 -2.26
CA THR A 29 5.67 -7.80 -1.56
C THR A 29 4.95 -9.14 -1.34
N ALA A 30 3.66 -9.14 -1.01
CA ALA A 30 2.90 -10.37 -0.85
C ALA A 30 2.71 -11.12 -2.18
N ALA A 31 2.47 -10.40 -3.28
CA ALA A 31 2.32 -10.96 -4.61
C ALA A 31 3.64 -11.58 -5.10
N ASP A 32 4.77 -10.87 -4.96
CA ASP A 32 6.09 -11.36 -5.32
C ASP A 32 6.43 -12.66 -4.56
N ASN A 33 6.14 -12.69 -3.26
CA ASN A 33 6.36 -13.89 -2.44
C ASN A 33 5.45 -15.05 -2.83
N LEU A 34 4.20 -14.77 -3.20
CA LEU A 34 3.28 -15.79 -3.73
C LEU A 34 3.81 -16.38 -5.04
N ASP A 35 4.34 -15.54 -5.93
CA ASP A 35 4.91 -15.97 -7.20
C ASP A 35 6.18 -16.82 -6.99
N ILE A 36 7.03 -16.48 -6.03
CA ILE A 36 8.15 -17.33 -5.60
C ILE A 36 7.64 -18.70 -5.11
N CYS A 37 6.59 -18.72 -4.28
CA CYS A 37 6.01 -19.98 -3.78
C CYS A 37 5.47 -20.84 -4.93
N LYS A 38 4.73 -20.24 -5.87
CA LYS A 38 4.21 -20.93 -7.06
C LYS A 38 5.33 -21.45 -7.95
N PHE A 39 6.36 -20.65 -8.19
CA PHE A 39 7.52 -21.04 -8.98
C PHE A 39 8.22 -22.27 -8.38
N ILE A 40 8.50 -22.24 -7.08
CA ILE A 40 9.16 -23.36 -6.38
C ILE A 40 8.28 -24.62 -6.40
N LYS A 41 6.98 -24.47 -6.19
CA LYS A 41 6.04 -25.59 -6.25
C LYS A 41 6.01 -26.25 -7.62
N ALA A 42 6.01 -25.45 -8.69
CA ALA A 42 6.00 -25.95 -10.07
C ALA A 42 7.33 -26.59 -10.49
N HIS A 43 8.47 -25.98 -10.16
CA HIS A 43 9.78 -26.39 -10.71
C HIS A 43 10.58 -27.32 -9.79
N LYS A 44 10.36 -27.22 -8.47
CA LYS A 44 11.11 -28.01 -7.47
C LYS A 44 10.23 -29.02 -6.75
N GLN A 45 8.96 -29.12 -7.13
CA GLN A 45 7.96 -30.05 -6.56
C GLN A 45 7.91 -30.04 -5.02
N ARG A 46 8.18 -28.89 -4.41
CA ARG A 46 8.21 -28.70 -2.95
C ARG A 46 7.43 -27.47 -2.55
N GLU A 47 6.81 -27.52 -1.38
CA GLU A 47 6.09 -26.38 -0.82
C GLU A 47 7.05 -25.50 -0.01
N VAL A 48 6.95 -24.18 -0.16
CA VAL A 48 7.66 -23.23 0.70
C VAL A 48 6.91 -23.14 2.02
N MET A 49 7.61 -23.34 3.13
CA MET A 49 7.02 -23.23 4.47
C MET A 49 7.43 -21.90 5.10
N VAL A 50 6.47 -21.16 5.63
CA VAL A 50 6.70 -19.93 6.40
C VAL A 50 6.56 -20.24 7.89
N LEU A 51 7.46 -19.67 8.69
CA LEU A 51 7.40 -19.75 10.14
C LEU A 51 6.59 -18.57 10.67
N GLU A 52 5.62 -18.84 11.53
CA GLU A 52 4.82 -17.79 12.16
C GLU A 52 5.71 -16.94 13.10
N SER A 53 5.87 -15.64 12.81
CA SER A 53 6.91 -14.80 13.42
C SER A 53 6.66 -14.39 14.87
N GLY A 54 5.58 -14.85 15.50
CA GLY A 54 5.38 -14.70 16.95
C GLY A 54 6.43 -15.44 17.79
N PHE A 55 7.30 -16.24 17.15
CA PHE A 55 8.25 -17.12 17.81
C PHE A 55 9.73 -16.70 17.72
N LEU A 56 10.08 -15.63 17.00
CA LEU A 56 11.49 -15.23 16.82
C LEU A 56 12.17 -14.81 18.13
N GLY A 57 11.39 -14.28 19.10
CA GLY A 57 11.89 -13.95 20.45
C GLY A 57 12.04 -15.16 21.39
N GLN A 58 11.49 -16.32 21.05
CA GLN A 58 11.57 -17.56 21.86
C GLN A 58 12.59 -18.57 21.33
N ILE A 59 13.31 -18.24 20.25
CA ILE A 59 14.32 -19.13 19.63
C ILE A 59 15.45 -19.47 20.60
N PHE A 60 15.74 -18.60 21.58
CA PHE A 60 16.87 -18.82 22.49
C PHE A 60 16.57 -19.71 23.70
N PHE A 61 15.31 -20.10 24.01
CA PHE A 61 15.05 -20.76 25.30
C PHE A 61 14.11 -21.96 25.39
N PHE A 62 13.22 -22.30 24.44
CA PHE A 62 12.34 -23.48 24.68
C PHE A 62 11.96 -24.30 23.46
N CYS A 63 11.91 -25.62 23.69
CA CYS A 63 11.43 -26.69 22.84
C CYS A 63 9.94 -26.50 22.49
N CYS A 64 9.65 -25.62 21.53
CA CYS A 64 8.31 -25.42 21.02
C CYS A 64 8.27 -25.71 19.52
N SER A 65 7.34 -26.57 19.13
CA SER A 65 7.07 -26.91 17.74
C SER A 65 6.60 -25.66 16.99
N PHE A 66 7.50 -25.03 16.24
CA PHE A 66 7.15 -23.91 15.36
C PHE A 66 6.01 -24.31 14.44
N LYS A 67 4.91 -23.56 14.48
CA LYS A 67 3.80 -23.76 13.57
C LYS A 67 4.26 -23.34 12.17
N LYS A 68 4.46 -24.34 11.31
CA LYS A 68 4.82 -24.14 9.91
C LYS A 68 3.54 -23.97 9.10
N ILE A 69 3.47 -22.90 8.32
CA ILE A 69 2.33 -22.60 7.46
C ILE A 69 2.78 -22.73 6.01
N CYS A 70 1.90 -23.26 5.17
CA CYS A 70 2.08 -23.32 3.73
C CYS A 70 2.20 -21.89 3.17
N GLY A 71 3.36 -21.56 2.59
CA GLY A 71 3.68 -20.21 2.13
C GLY A 71 2.76 -19.72 1.03
N SER A 72 2.42 -20.58 0.07
CA SER A 72 1.46 -20.23 -0.99
C SER A 72 0.09 -19.84 -0.42
N LYS A 73 -0.46 -20.61 0.53
CA LYS A 73 -1.73 -20.29 1.20
C LYS A 73 -1.65 -19.00 2.01
N LEU A 74 -0.54 -18.78 2.71
CA LEU A 74 -0.33 -17.57 3.51
C LEU A 74 -0.30 -16.32 2.63
N TYR A 75 0.52 -16.31 1.59
CA TYR A 75 0.66 -15.12 0.73
C TYR A 75 -0.57 -14.90 -0.17
N GLU A 76 -1.30 -15.96 -0.54
CA GLU A 76 -2.61 -15.81 -1.19
C GLU A 76 -3.62 -15.09 -0.28
N ALA A 77 -3.67 -15.45 1.00
CA ALA A 77 -4.50 -14.77 1.98
C ALA A 77 -4.07 -13.31 2.21
N GLU A 78 -2.76 -13.04 2.31
CA GLU A 78 -2.23 -11.67 2.46
C GLU A 78 -2.52 -10.81 1.22
N VAL A 79 -2.39 -11.34 0.00
CA VAL A 79 -2.75 -10.63 -1.25
C VAL A 79 -4.22 -10.23 -1.22
N ASN A 80 -5.12 -11.14 -0.86
CA ASN A 80 -6.56 -10.85 -0.79
C ASN A 80 -6.86 -9.80 0.29
N LYS A 81 -6.25 -9.96 1.47
CA LYS A 81 -6.36 -9.00 2.58
C LYS A 81 -5.94 -7.59 2.17
N TYR A 82 -4.79 -7.43 1.50
CA TYR A 82 -4.33 -6.10 1.09
C TYR A 82 -5.15 -5.52 -0.06
N LYS A 83 -5.65 -6.34 -0.99
CA LYS A 83 -6.60 -5.86 -2.02
C LYS A 83 -7.86 -5.30 -1.39
N THR A 84 -8.45 -6.00 -0.43
CA THR A 84 -9.62 -5.51 0.31
C THR A 84 -9.30 -4.23 1.08
N ALA A 85 -8.18 -4.19 1.81
CA ALA A 85 -7.78 -3.00 2.56
C ALA A 85 -7.54 -1.77 1.66
N ILE A 86 -6.97 -1.96 0.46
CA ILE A 86 -6.80 -0.89 -0.54
C ILE A 86 -8.16 -0.36 -1.00
N ALA A 87 -9.10 -1.24 -1.31
CA ALA A 87 -10.45 -0.84 -1.72
C ALA A 87 -11.18 -0.05 -0.62
N GLU A 88 -11.08 -0.51 0.63
CA GLU A 88 -11.61 0.21 1.79
C GLU A 88 -10.94 1.58 1.98
N GLU A 89 -9.62 1.65 1.84
CA GLU A 89 -8.87 2.88 2.02
C GLU A 89 -9.15 3.91 0.92
N LEU A 90 -9.31 3.47 -0.33
CA LEU A 90 -9.75 4.33 -1.44
C LEU A 90 -11.10 4.99 -1.15
N ASN A 91 -12.03 4.27 -0.51
CA ASN A 91 -13.32 4.82 -0.09
C ASN A 91 -13.20 5.83 1.08
N ARG A 92 -12.13 5.73 1.89
CA ARG A 92 -11.86 6.64 3.01
C ARG A 92 -11.02 7.86 2.60
N LEU A 93 -10.28 7.76 1.50
CA LEU A 93 -9.35 8.78 1.02
C LEU A 93 -10.00 10.18 0.89
N PRO A 94 -11.25 10.35 0.41
CA PRO A 94 -11.88 11.68 0.35
C PRO A 94 -12.02 12.38 1.71
N LYS A 95 -11.92 11.64 2.83
CA LYS A 95 -11.97 12.19 4.19
C LYS A 95 -10.58 12.59 4.72
N LYS A 96 -9.51 12.23 4.02
CA LYS A 96 -8.11 12.47 4.41
C LYS A 96 -7.51 13.62 3.62
N ILE A 97 -8.20 14.75 3.61
CA ILE A 97 -7.78 15.96 2.91
C ILE A 97 -6.60 16.60 3.65
N LEU A 98 -5.57 16.99 2.89
CA LEU A 98 -4.48 17.82 3.39
C LEU A 98 -4.85 19.30 3.23
N PRO A 99 -4.33 20.20 4.07
CA PRO A 99 -4.56 21.64 3.95
C PRO A 99 -3.73 22.27 2.80
N ILE A 100 -3.65 21.58 1.66
CA ILE A 100 -2.88 21.93 0.48
C ILE A 100 -3.77 21.66 -0.75
N ALA A 101 -3.75 22.57 -1.71
CA ALA A 101 -4.37 22.38 -3.01
C ALA A 101 -3.40 22.81 -4.11
N PHE A 102 -3.45 22.10 -5.23
CA PHE A 102 -2.75 22.48 -6.46
C PHE A 102 -3.69 23.34 -7.28
N VAL A 103 -3.26 24.56 -7.57
CA VAL A 103 -4.04 25.52 -8.37
C VAL A 103 -3.36 25.67 -9.72
N THR A 104 -4.12 25.48 -10.79
CA THR A 104 -3.67 25.71 -12.16
C THR A 104 -4.29 27.00 -12.67
N PHE A 105 -3.47 27.87 -13.27
CA PHE A 105 -3.89 29.14 -13.85
C PHE A 105 -3.84 29.04 -15.37
N LYS A 106 -4.71 29.81 -16.04
CA LYS A 106 -4.79 29.85 -17.51
C LYS A 106 -3.52 30.40 -18.17
N ASN A 107 -2.81 31.31 -17.49
CA ASN A 107 -1.58 31.91 -17.99
C ASN A 107 -0.47 31.79 -16.94
N GLU A 108 0.76 31.60 -17.41
CA GLU A 108 1.96 31.53 -16.56
C GLU A 108 2.19 32.82 -15.75
N ARG A 109 1.91 33.99 -16.34
CA ARG A 109 2.08 35.29 -15.65
C ARG A 109 1.18 35.39 -14.42
N ASP A 110 -0.01 34.82 -14.49
CA ASP A 110 -0.95 34.83 -13.37
C ASP A 110 -0.44 33.89 -12.26
N ALA A 111 0.16 32.75 -12.62
CA ALA A 111 0.79 31.86 -11.64
C ALA A 111 1.97 32.54 -10.90
N ILE A 112 2.82 33.28 -11.61
CA ILE A 112 3.98 33.98 -11.01
C ILE A 112 3.53 35.07 -10.02
N MET A 113 2.39 35.72 -10.28
CA MET A 113 1.91 36.82 -9.43
C MET A 113 1.32 36.35 -8.09
N TYR A 114 0.92 35.07 -7.98
CA TYR A 114 0.21 34.50 -6.84
C TYR A 114 0.99 33.44 -6.06
N VAL A 115 2.26 33.20 -6.40
CA VAL A 115 3.24 32.38 -5.66
C VAL A 115 4.15 33.30 -4.85
#